data_AF-A0A1N7RXZ0-F1
#
_entry.id   AF-A0A1N7RXZ0-F1
#
_cell.length_a   1.000
_cell.length_b   1.000
_cell.length_c   1.000
_cell.angle_alpha   90.00
_cell.angle_beta   90.00
_cell.angle_gamma   90.00
#
_symmetry.space_group_name_H-M   'P 1'
#
loop_
_entity.id
_entity.type
_entity.pdbx_description
1 polymer ?
#
loop_
_entity_poly.entity_id
_entity_poly.type
_entity_poly.pdbx_seq_one_letter_code
_entity_poly.pdbx_strand_id
1 'polypeptide(L)'
;MAGIFTAYANGASPLSQSLNKAYVPAQAYQVAIAAANYTVGAVTLAASFSNVQYANLGPEFLNGTAIFNNVDVGALYRFTPFLSAAIAYNYLKANGVATASGTTVGNQHYHQVSLVTDYLLSKRTDLYFGAGWQRASGTSSLGKPAVADIDNLGDSSNNQQLMFRLGIRHRF
;
A
#
# COMPACT_ATOMS: atom_id res chain seq x y z
N MET A 1 14.66 -1.41 1.35
CA MET A 1 14.00 -1.20 2.66
C MET A 1 12.54 -1.52 2.45
N ALA A 2 12.11 -2.74 2.82
CA ALA A 2 10.69 -3.07 2.80
C ALA A 2 10.00 -2.18 3.85
N GLY A 3 8.90 -1.53 3.48
CA GLY A 3 8.16 -0.66 4.39
C GLY A 3 7.75 -1.43 5.64
N ILE A 4 7.84 -0.80 6.82
CA ILE A 4 7.46 -1.39 8.12
C ILE A 4 5.96 -1.75 8.20
N PHE A 5 5.23 -1.41 7.13
CA PHE A 5 3.81 -1.60 6.89
C PHE A 5 3.50 -2.67 5.82
N THR A 6 4.52 -3.32 5.23
CA THR A 6 4.27 -4.35 4.19
C THR A 6 3.84 -5.71 4.76
N ALA A 7 3.65 -5.83 6.07
CA ALA A 7 3.19 -7.07 6.69
C ALA A 7 1.69 -6.98 6.92
N TYR A 8 0.91 -7.70 6.11
CA TYR A 8 -0.49 -7.99 6.40
C TYR A 8 -0.62 -8.56 7.82
N ALA A 9 -1.65 -8.13 8.56
CA ALA A 9 -2.01 -8.80 9.81
C ALA A 9 -2.19 -10.31 9.54
N ASN A 10 -1.84 -11.15 10.52
CA ASN A 10 -1.86 -12.60 10.32
C ASN A 10 -3.27 -13.07 9.89
N GLY A 11 -3.38 -13.68 8.70
CA GLY A 11 -4.66 -14.08 8.09
C GLY A 11 -5.41 -13.02 7.27
N ALA A 12 -4.88 -11.79 7.14
CA ALA A 12 -5.49 -10.76 6.30
C ALA A 12 -5.23 -11.04 4.81
N SER A 13 -6.30 -11.14 4.03
CA SER A 13 -6.24 -11.34 2.57
C SER A 13 -6.45 -10.00 1.85
N PRO A 14 -5.67 -9.67 0.79
CA PRO A 14 -5.91 -8.50 -0.04
C PRO A 14 -7.30 -8.46 -0.67
N LEU A 15 -8.01 -9.59 -0.71
CA LEU A 15 -9.36 -9.76 -1.25
C LEU A 15 -10.46 -9.58 -0.18
N SER A 16 -10.12 -9.26 1.07
CA SER A 16 -11.11 -9.12 2.14
C SER A 16 -11.81 -7.76 2.16
N GLN A 17 -11.13 -6.72 1.68
CA GLN A 17 -11.55 -5.32 1.81
C GLN A 17 -12.04 -4.72 0.48
N SER A 18 -12.71 -3.57 0.55
CA SER A 18 -13.40 -2.94 -0.59
C SER A 18 -12.50 -2.71 -1.81
N LEU A 19 -11.18 -2.58 -1.61
CA LEU A 19 -10.20 -2.46 -2.69
C LEU A 19 -10.31 -3.60 -3.71
N ASN A 20 -10.34 -4.86 -3.29
CA ASN A 20 -10.29 -6.01 -4.21
C ASN A 20 -11.37 -7.09 -3.97
N LYS A 21 -12.31 -6.89 -3.03
CA LYS A 21 -13.27 -7.92 -2.64
C LYS A 21 -14.10 -8.51 -3.78
N ALA A 22 -14.44 -7.73 -4.79
CA ALA A 22 -15.22 -8.25 -5.92
C ALA A 22 -14.38 -9.09 -6.90
N TYR A 23 -13.06 -9.11 -6.76
CA TYR A 23 -12.15 -9.79 -7.70
C TYR A 23 -11.71 -11.19 -7.26
N VAL A 24 -12.33 -11.73 -6.20
CA VAL A 24 -12.18 -13.14 -5.77
C VAL A 24 -12.35 -14.16 -6.92
N PRO A 25 -13.25 -13.98 -7.90
CA PRO A 25 -13.44 -14.94 -8.99
C PRO A 25 -12.29 -15.01 -10.01
N ALA A 26 -11.26 -14.17 -9.89
CA ALA A 26 -10.15 -14.13 -10.84
C ALA A 26 -9.47 -15.50 -11.00
N GLN A 27 -9.26 -15.93 -12.24
CA GLN A 27 -8.60 -17.21 -12.54
C GLN A 27 -7.11 -17.05 -12.80
N ALA A 28 -6.63 -15.81 -12.93
CA ALA A 28 -5.21 -15.51 -13.09
C ALA A 28 -4.83 -14.26 -12.29
N TYR A 29 -3.66 -14.32 -11.68
CA TYR A 29 -3.06 -13.23 -10.93
C TYR A 29 -1.63 -12.98 -11.43
N GLN A 30 -1.29 -11.73 -11.72
CA GLN A 30 0.07 -11.35 -12.06
C GLN A 30 0.50 -10.07 -11.34
N VAL A 31 1.79 -10.01 -11.05
CA VAL A 31 2.45 -8.85 -10.46
C VAL A 31 3.77 -8.63 -11.15
N ALA A 32 4.01 -7.40 -11.59
CA ALA A 32 5.31 -6.94 -12.04
C ALA A 32 5.72 -5.74 -11.17
N ILE A 33 6.98 -5.72 -10.73
CA ILE A 33 7.54 -4.64 -9.91
C ILE A 33 8.91 -4.25 -10.46
N ALA A 34 9.13 -2.95 -10.60
CA ALA A 34 10.44 -2.37 -10.84
C ALA A 34 10.75 -1.39 -9.71
N ALA A 35 11.96 -1.46 -9.15
CA ALA A 35 12.37 -0.62 -8.03
C ALA A 35 13.85 -0.25 -8.15
N ALA A 36 14.18 0.95 -7.71
CA ALA A 36 15.54 1.43 -7.62
C ALA A 36 15.75 2.24 -6.35
N ASN A 37 16.99 2.26 -5.86
CA ASN A 37 17.41 3.19 -4.83
C ASN A 37 18.80 3.72 -5.14
N TYR A 38 19.10 4.89 -4.60
CA TYR A 38 20.39 5.54 -4.75
C TYR A 38 20.76 6.24 -3.45
N THR A 39 22.01 6.05 -3.00
CA THR A 39 22.51 6.66 -1.77
C THR A 39 23.58 7.69 -2.08
N VAL A 40 23.41 8.90 -1.55
CA VAL A 40 24.35 10.00 -1.65
C VAL A 40 24.57 10.59 -0.26
N GLY A 41 25.77 10.38 0.29
CA GLY A 41 26.10 10.78 1.66
C GLY A 41 25.13 10.16 2.67
N ALA A 42 24.45 11.01 3.45
CA ALA A 42 23.48 10.62 4.46
C ALA A 42 22.07 10.32 3.91
N VAL A 43 21.81 10.59 2.62
CA VAL A 43 20.49 10.45 1.98
C VAL A 43 20.44 9.18 1.15
N THR A 44 19.37 8.40 1.31
CA THR A 44 18.98 7.34 0.37
C THR A 44 17.65 7.71 -0.26
N LEU A 45 17.60 7.82 -1.57
CA LEU A 45 16.36 7.99 -2.35
C LEU A 45 15.92 6.63 -2.86
N ALA A 46 14.61 6.39 -2.90
CA ALA A 46 14.03 5.15 -3.43
C ALA A 46 12.78 5.46 -4.24
N ALA A 47 12.56 4.68 -5.28
CA ALA A 47 11.32 4.69 -6.05
C ALA A 47 10.97 3.28 -6.51
N SER A 48 9.66 3.00 -6.61
CA SER A 48 9.14 1.79 -7.21
C SER A 48 7.89 2.04 -8.03
N PHE A 49 7.69 1.16 -8.99
CA PHE A 49 6.45 1.02 -9.72
C PHE A 49 6.02 -0.44 -9.67
N SER A 50 4.74 -0.70 -9.48
CA SER A 50 4.17 -2.03 -9.69
C SER A 50 2.88 -1.99 -10.49
N ASN A 51 2.65 -3.09 -11.21
CA ASN A 51 1.42 -3.40 -11.89
C ASN A 51 0.89 -4.74 -11.37
N VAL A 52 -0.32 -4.73 -10.81
CA VAL A 52 -1.01 -5.92 -10.30
C VAL A 52 -2.26 -6.15 -11.12
N GLN A 53 -2.51 -7.39 -11.54
CA GLN A 53 -3.71 -7.71 -12.31
C GLN A 53 -4.42 -8.96 -11.80
N TYR A 54 -5.75 -8.86 -11.72
CA TYR A 54 -6.67 -9.98 -11.52
C TYR A 54 -7.45 -10.18 -12.83
N ALA A 55 -7.10 -11.22 -13.58
CA ALA A 55 -7.62 -11.47 -14.92
C ALA A 55 -8.63 -12.62 -14.94
N ASN A 56 -9.42 -12.68 -16.02
CA ASN A 56 -10.49 -13.67 -16.21
C ASN A 56 -11.49 -13.64 -15.05
N LEU A 57 -12.04 -12.46 -14.76
CA LEU A 57 -12.95 -12.22 -13.62
C LEU A 57 -14.34 -12.86 -13.75
N GLY A 58 -14.55 -13.69 -14.78
CA GLY A 58 -15.83 -14.35 -15.02
C GLY A 58 -16.89 -13.45 -15.65
N PRO A 59 -18.10 -13.98 -15.86
CA PRO A 59 -19.15 -13.33 -16.65
C PRO A 59 -19.67 -12.03 -16.05
N GLU A 60 -19.68 -11.87 -14.73
CA GLU A 60 -20.10 -10.63 -14.05
C GLU A 60 -19.26 -9.41 -14.45
N PHE A 61 -18.00 -9.64 -14.83
CA PHE A 61 -17.05 -8.63 -15.29
C PHE A 61 -16.68 -8.78 -16.77
N LEU A 62 -17.52 -9.48 -17.55
CA LEU A 62 -17.29 -9.72 -18.98
C LEU A 62 -15.93 -10.38 -19.28
N ASN A 63 -15.47 -11.25 -18.38
CA ASN A 63 -14.12 -11.85 -18.37
C ASN A 63 -12.98 -10.82 -18.40
N GLY A 64 -13.24 -9.59 -17.95
CA GLY A 64 -12.28 -8.51 -17.90
C GLY A 64 -11.19 -8.71 -16.86
N THR A 65 -10.36 -7.67 -16.73
CA THR A 65 -9.18 -7.66 -15.86
C THR A 65 -9.20 -6.42 -14.98
N ALA A 66 -9.10 -6.60 -13.66
CA ALA A 66 -8.84 -5.51 -12.74
C ALA A 66 -7.34 -5.22 -12.70
N ILE A 67 -6.95 -3.99 -13.02
CA ILE A 67 -5.54 -3.57 -13.12
C ILE A 67 -5.27 -2.48 -12.09
N PHE A 68 -4.20 -2.65 -11.33
CA PHE A 68 -3.73 -1.70 -10.34
C PHE A 68 -2.31 -1.26 -10.70
N ASN A 69 -2.08 0.04 -10.64
CA ASN A 69 -0.77 0.64 -10.81
C ASN A 69 -0.42 1.37 -9.53
N ASN A 70 0.76 1.07 -8.98
CA ASN A 70 1.24 1.64 -7.74
C ASN A 70 2.59 2.29 -7.97
N VAL A 71 2.75 3.53 -7.49
CA VAL A 71 4.02 4.24 -7.51
C VAL A 71 4.39 4.60 -6.08
N ASP A 72 5.62 4.29 -5.70
CA ASP A 72 6.21 4.71 -4.43
C ASP A 72 7.41 5.60 -4.70
N VAL A 73 7.55 6.66 -3.93
CA VAL A 73 8.78 7.46 -3.85
C VAL A 73 9.07 7.75 -2.39
N GLY A 74 10.35 7.74 -2.02
CA GLY A 74 10.73 8.01 -0.64
C GLY A 74 12.17 8.43 -0.48
N ALA A 75 12.45 9.01 0.67
CA ALA A 75 13.77 9.43 1.09
C ALA A 75 14.01 8.97 2.52
N LEU A 76 15.20 8.43 2.77
CA LEU A 76 15.73 8.18 4.09
C LEU A 76 16.91 9.11 4.34
N TYR A 77 16.97 9.69 5.52
CA TYR A 77 18.09 10.50 5.99
C TYR A 77 18.68 9.91 7.27
N ARG A 78 20.01 9.74 7.29
CA ARG A 78 20.77 9.32 8.47
C ARG A 78 21.39 10.53 9.16
N PHE A 79 20.78 10.99 10.25
CA PHE A 79 21.30 12.09 11.05
C PHE A 79 22.61 11.70 11.74
N THR A 80 22.68 10.47 12.25
CA THR A 80 23.87 9.87 12.87
C THR A 80 23.90 8.37 12.56
N PRO A 81 24.95 7.62 12.95
CA PRO A 81 24.95 6.16 12.83
C PRO A 81 23.83 5.46 13.63
N PHE A 82 23.20 6.17 14.58
CA PHE A 82 22.18 5.64 15.49
C PHE A 82 20.81 6.31 15.35
N LEU A 83 20.66 7.35 14.51
CA LEU A 83 19.38 8.04 14.31
C LEU A 83 19.10 8.23 12.82
N SER A 84 17.94 7.78 12.37
CA SER A 84 17.47 7.97 11.00
C SER A 84 15.98 8.29 10.94
N ALA A 85 15.57 8.96 9.86
CA ALA A 85 14.16 9.14 9.51
C ALA A 85 13.94 8.85 8.03
N ALA A 86 12.76 8.37 7.69
CA ALA A 86 12.34 8.17 6.31
C ALA A 86 10.93 8.71 6.10
N ILE A 87 10.71 9.35 4.95
CA ILE A 87 9.40 9.76 4.47
C ILE A 87 9.15 9.12 3.11
N ALA A 88 7.92 8.69 2.88
CA ALA A 88 7.51 8.12 1.60
C ALA A 88 6.11 8.59 1.22
N TYR A 89 5.88 8.63 -0.07
CA TYR A 89 4.58 8.84 -0.67
C TYR A 89 4.29 7.70 -1.63
N ASN A 90 3.09 7.14 -1.48
CA ASN A 90 2.54 6.08 -2.30
C ASN A 90 1.29 6.60 -3.01
N TYR A 91 1.20 6.32 -4.31
CA TYR A 91 0.00 6.53 -5.09
C TYR A 91 -0.41 5.24 -5.78
N LEU A 92 -1.59 4.75 -5.41
CA LEU A 92 -2.21 3.59 -6.01
C LEU A 92 -3.41 4.04 -6.84
N LYS A 93 -3.48 3.53 -8.08
CA LYS A 93 -4.63 3.71 -8.96
C LYS A 93 -5.10 2.35 -9.46
N ALA A 94 -6.37 2.04 -9.23
CA ALA A 94 -7.07 0.98 -9.93
C ALA A 94 -7.68 1.53 -11.23
N ASN A 95 -7.70 0.73 -12.28
CA ASN A 95 -8.50 1.02 -13.47
C ASN A 95 -9.96 0.61 -13.23
N GLY A 96 -10.88 1.22 -13.97
CA GLY A 96 -12.29 0.80 -13.98
C GLY A 96 -12.46 -0.53 -14.70
N VAL A 97 -13.38 -1.35 -14.21
CA VAL A 97 -13.77 -2.63 -14.80
C VAL A 97 -15.27 -2.59 -15.10
N ALA A 98 -15.63 -2.84 -16.36
CA ALA A 98 -17.02 -2.94 -16.77
C ALA A 98 -17.67 -4.19 -16.17
N THR A 99 -18.95 -4.10 -15.85
CA THR A 99 -19.76 -5.18 -15.33
C THR A 99 -20.85 -5.55 -16.33
N ALA A 100 -21.36 -6.78 -16.24
CA ALA A 100 -22.47 -7.24 -17.07
C ALA A 100 -23.77 -6.43 -16.89
N SER A 101 -23.91 -5.69 -15.77
CA SER A 101 -25.04 -4.78 -15.54
C SER A 101 -24.90 -3.42 -16.25
N GLY A 102 -23.81 -3.20 -16.99
CA GLY A 102 -23.55 -1.94 -17.70
C GLY A 102 -22.95 -0.85 -16.81
N THR A 103 -22.56 -1.16 -15.58
CA THR A 103 -21.84 -0.24 -14.69
C THR A 103 -20.33 -0.46 -14.74
N THR A 104 -19.56 0.55 -14.33
CA THR A 104 -18.10 0.43 -14.14
C THR A 104 -17.79 0.54 -12.66
N VAL A 105 -17.16 -0.49 -12.10
CA VAL A 105 -16.68 -0.50 -10.71
C VAL A 105 -15.14 -0.46 -10.69
N GLY A 106 -14.56 -0.33 -9.50
CA GLY A 106 -13.15 0.05 -9.40
C GLY A 106 -12.96 1.51 -9.84
N ASN A 107 -11.79 1.84 -10.42
CA ASN A 107 -11.37 3.23 -10.63
C ASN A 107 -11.23 4.03 -9.31
N GLN A 108 -10.60 3.39 -8.33
CA GLN A 108 -10.27 3.97 -7.03
C GLN A 108 -8.81 4.42 -7.00
N HIS A 109 -8.57 5.48 -6.23
CA HIS A 109 -7.29 6.14 -6.10
C HIS A 109 -6.95 6.32 -4.63
N TYR A 110 -5.72 6.00 -4.25
CA TYR A 110 -5.23 6.12 -2.90
C TYR A 110 -3.95 6.95 -2.89
N HIS A 111 -3.93 7.95 -2.01
CA HIS A 111 -2.78 8.77 -1.71
C HIS A 111 -2.35 8.46 -0.28
N GLN A 112 -1.15 7.93 -0.09
CA GLN A 112 -0.63 7.60 1.23
C GLN A 112 0.70 8.31 1.48
N VAL A 113 0.80 8.99 2.62
CA VAL A 113 2.05 9.54 3.15
C VAL A 113 2.46 8.70 4.34
N SER A 114 3.73 8.33 4.43
CA SER A 114 4.28 7.55 5.53
C SER A 114 5.55 8.19 6.06
N LEU A 115 5.71 8.19 7.38
CA LEU A 115 6.87 8.68 8.11
C LEU A 115 7.36 7.58 9.04
N VAL A 116 8.67 7.39 9.11
CA VAL A 116 9.31 6.48 10.07
C VAL A 116 10.52 7.17 10.69
N THR A 117 10.72 6.98 11.98
CA THR A 117 11.96 7.32 12.67
C THR A 117 12.47 6.11 13.45
N ASP A 118 13.78 5.91 13.45
CA ASP A 118 14.45 4.78 14.11
C ASP A 118 15.68 5.29 14.87
N TYR A 119 15.76 4.92 16.15
CA TYR A 119 16.84 5.29 17.07
C TYR A 119 17.44 4.03 17.71
N LEU A 120 18.70 3.75 17.40
CA LEU A 120 19.47 2.65 17.95
C LEU A 120 19.94 3.00 19.37
N LEU A 121 19.31 2.41 20.39
CA LEU A 121 19.76 2.47 21.79
C LEU A 121 21.07 1.68 21.99
N SER A 122 21.24 0.59 21.24
CA SER A 122 22.45 -0.23 21.23
C SER A 122 22.58 -1.00 19.91
N LYS A 123 23.62 -1.83 19.76
CA LYS A 123 23.74 -2.77 18.63
C LYS A 123 22.57 -3.75 18.53
N ARG A 124 21.84 -3.97 19.62
CA ARG A 124 20.79 -4.98 19.76
C ARG A 124 19.40 -4.38 20.00
N THR A 125 19.30 -3.10 20.34
CA THR A 125 18.02 -2.49 20.74
C THR A 125 17.78 -1.20 19.98
N ASP A 126 16.57 -1.04 19.43
CA ASP A 126 16.10 0.21 18.84
C ASP A 126 14.71 0.63 19.35
N LEU A 127 14.47 1.94 19.34
CA LEU A 127 13.16 2.57 19.46
C LEU A 127 12.75 3.06 18.08
N TYR A 128 11.52 2.80 17.68
CA TYR A 128 11.01 3.30 16.41
C TYR A 128 9.61 3.87 16.53
N PHE A 129 9.34 4.86 15.70
CA PHE A 129 8.03 5.45 15.48
C PHE A 129 7.69 5.36 14.01
N GLY A 130 6.42 5.09 13.71
CA GLY A 130 5.86 5.14 12.37
C GLY A 130 4.52 5.86 12.39
N ALA A 131 4.24 6.61 11.33
CA ALA A 131 2.94 7.20 11.07
C ALA A 131 2.57 7.06 9.59
N GLY A 132 1.30 6.89 9.31
CA GLY A 132 0.75 6.78 7.97
C GLY A 132 -0.58 7.52 7.89
N TRP A 133 -0.74 8.34 6.86
CA TRP A 133 -2.03 8.93 6.50
C TRP A 133 -2.38 8.54 5.08
N GLN A 134 -3.62 8.10 4.87
CA GLN A 134 -4.12 7.70 3.57
C GLN A 134 -5.44 8.40 3.27
N ARG A 135 -5.62 8.79 2.00
CA ARG A 135 -6.89 9.26 1.47
C ARG A 135 -7.28 8.47 0.23
N ALA A 136 -8.51 7.97 0.23
CA ALA A 136 -9.15 7.27 -0.88
C ALA A 136 -10.09 8.19 -1.67
N SER A 137 -10.33 7.84 -2.93
CA SER A 137 -11.33 8.47 -3.79
C SER A 137 -11.70 7.55 -4.95
N GLY A 138 -12.80 7.85 -5.64
CA GLY A 138 -13.32 7.03 -6.72
C GLY A 138 -14.26 5.93 -6.21
N THR A 139 -14.36 4.85 -6.97
CA THR A 139 -15.32 3.76 -6.72
C THR A 139 -14.56 2.47 -6.37
N SER A 140 -15.00 1.77 -5.33
CA SER A 140 -14.41 0.51 -4.90
C SER A 140 -14.79 -0.64 -5.84
N SER A 141 -14.18 -1.82 -5.64
CA SER A 141 -14.55 -3.03 -6.40
C SER A 141 -16.02 -3.41 -6.20
N LEU A 142 -16.63 -2.96 -5.10
CA LEU A 142 -18.03 -3.22 -4.74
C LEU A 142 -19.02 -2.18 -5.30
N GLY A 143 -18.56 -1.24 -6.13
CA GLY A 143 -19.41 -0.18 -6.69
C GLY A 143 -19.81 0.92 -5.70
N LYS A 144 -19.17 1.00 -4.53
CA LYS A 144 -19.40 2.02 -3.49
C LYS A 144 -18.29 3.07 -3.52
N PRO A 145 -18.45 4.25 -2.87
CA PRO A 145 -17.34 5.17 -2.68
C PRO A 145 -16.13 4.45 -2.07
N ALA A 146 -14.93 4.71 -2.60
CA ALA A 146 -13.70 4.17 -2.05
C ALA A 146 -13.43 4.74 -0.65
N VAL A 147 -13.03 3.86 0.27
CA VAL A 147 -12.69 4.19 1.66
C VAL A 147 -11.23 3.88 1.91
N ALA A 148 -10.61 4.56 2.88
CA ALA A 148 -9.20 4.31 3.19
C ALA A 148 -9.04 2.96 3.91
N ASP A 149 -7.96 2.25 3.61
CA ASP A 149 -7.56 0.99 4.22
C ASP A 149 -6.02 0.87 4.17
N ILE A 150 -5.38 1.30 5.25
CA ILE A 150 -3.94 1.20 5.45
C ILE A 150 -3.63 -0.24 5.89
N ASP A 151 -2.71 -0.88 5.15
CA ASP A 151 -2.18 -2.22 5.43
C ASP A 151 -3.21 -3.35 5.53
N ASN A 152 -4.38 -3.18 4.90
CA ASN A 152 -5.46 -4.15 4.93
C ASN A 152 -5.95 -4.43 6.37
N LEU A 153 -5.84 -3.44 7.25
CA LEU A 153 -6.30 -3.48 8.64
C LEU A 153 -7.81 -3.28 8.78
N GLY A 154 -8.50 -3.00 7.66
CA GLY A 154 -9.93 -2.86 7.59
C GLY A 154 -10.34 -1.55 6.96
N ASP A 155 -11.37 -1.62 6.11
CA ASP A 155 -12.03 -0.46 5.53
C ASP A 155 -12.39 0.57 6.62
N SER A 156 -11.88 1.80 6.49
CA SER A 156 -12.27 2.94 7.31
C SER A 156 -13.75 3.28 7.08
N SER A 157 -14.38 3.92 8.07
CA SER A 157 -15.75 4.45 7.94
C SER A 157 -15.87 5.57 6.89
N ASN A 158 -14.75 6.12 6.43
CA ASN A 158 -14.71 7.21 5.46
C ASN A 158 -13.48 7.11 4.55
N ASN A 159 -13.27 8.13 3.73
CA ASN A 159 -12.20 8.15 2.73
C ASN A 159 -10.83 8.57 3.27
N GLN A 160 -10.64 8.63 4.59
CA GLN A 160 -9.37 8.99 5.23
C GLN A 160 -9.06 8.04 6.38
N GLN A 161 -7.78 7.76 6.58
CA GLN A 161 -7.30 6.98 7.71
C GLN A 161 -5.95 7.49 8.17
N LEU A 162 -5.77 7.56 9.49
CA LEU A 162 -4.51 7.87 10.15
C LEU A 162 -4.12 6.66 11.01
N MET A 163 -2.87 6.25 10.90
CA MET A 163 -2.30 5.16 11.67
C MET A 163 -0.96 5.60 12.26
N PHE A 164 -0.65 5.12 13.46
CA PHE A 164 0.66 5.31 14.07
C PHE A 164 1.09 4.05 14.81
N ARG A 165 2.40 3.90 14.97
CA ARG A 165 3.04 2.78 15.67
C ARG A 165 4.23 3.31 16.45
N LEU A 166 4.33 2.87 17.70
CA LEU A 166 5.50 3.06 18.55
C LEU A 166 5.98 1.67 18.96
N GLY A 167 7.28 1.43 18.94
CA GLY A 167 7.80 0.12 19.33
C GLY A 167 9.25 0.13 19.76
N ILE A 168 9.60 -0.94 20.44
CA ILE A 168 10.97 -1.29 20.81
C ILE A 168 11.28 -2.62 20.14
N ARG A 169 12.44 -2.73 19.50
CA ARG A 169 12.91 -3.99 18.92
C ARG A 169 14.21 -4.40 19.59
N HIS A 170 14.28 -5.64 20.04
CA HIS A 170 15.49 -6.25 20.59
C HIS A 170 15.92 -7.45 19.71
N ARG A 171 17.21 -7.54 19.39
CA ARG A 171 17.81 -8.63 18.59
C ARG A 171 18.83 -9.37 19.46
N PHE A 172 18.74 -10.70 19.48
CA PHE A 172 19.57 -11.57 20.32
C PHE A 172 20.88 -11.98 19.65
#